data_AF-G2G8K3-F1
#
_entry.id   AF-G2G8K3-F1
#
_cell.length_a   1.000
_cell.length_b   1.000
_cell.length_c   1.000
_cell.angle_alpha   90.00
_cell.angle_beta   90.00
_cell.angle_gamma   90.00
#
_symmetry.space_group_name_H-M   'P 1'
#
loop_
_entity.id
_entity.type
_entity.pdbx_description
1 polymer ?
#
loop_
_entity_poly.entity_id
_entity_poly.type
_entity_poly.pdbx_seq_one_letter_code
_entity_poly.pdbx_strand_id
1 'polypeptide(L)' 'PPPPVSPEDDIPEDDDPDLNESALSGRELIVRELGATVVEEIVNE' A
#
# COMPACT_ATOMS: atom_id res chain seq x y z
N PRO A 1 -2.62 -30.34 -3.87
CA PRO A 1 -2.19 -29.15 -3.10
C PRO A 1 -1.65 -28.11 -4.10
N PRO A 2 -1.85 -26.81 -3.86
CA PRO A 2 -1.27 -25.79 -4.72
C PRO A 2 0.28 -25.87 -4.67
N PRO A 3 0.97 -25.53 -5.78
CA PRO A 3 2.42 -25.44 -5.78
C PRO A 3 2.88 -24.35 -4.80
N PRO A 4 4.06 -24.49 -4.18
CA PRO A 4 4.63 -23.43 -3.37
C PRO A 4 4.87 -22.20 -4.25
N VAL A 5 4.40 -21.04 -3.76
CA VAL A 5 4.61 -19.73 -4.41
C VAL A 5 6.04 -19.26 -4.13
N SER A 6 6.69 -18.68 -5.14
CA SER A 6 7.99 -18.03 -4.93
C SER A 6 7.77 -16.74 -4.15
N PRO A 7 8.74 -16.26 -3.35
CA PRO A 7 8.61 -14.99 -2.63
C PRO A 7 8.37 -13.77 -3.54
N GLU A 8 8.83 -13.83 -4.80
CA GLU A 8 8.63 -12.75 -5.78
C GLU A 8 7.22 -12.77 -6.40
N ASP A 9 6.54 -13.91 -6.33
CA ASP A 9 5.16 -14.09 -6.79
C ASP A 9 4.16 -13.92 -5.63
N ASP A 10 4.64 -13.60 -4.43
CA ASP A 10 3.85 -13.40 -3.22
C ASP A 10 3.21 -12.01 -3.26
N ILE A 11 1.97 -11.97 -3.74
CA ILE A 11 1.13 -10.78 -3.76
C ILE A 11 -0.07 -11.01 -2.85
N PRO A 12 -0.57 -9.96 -2.18
CA PRO A 12 -1.72 -10.09 -1.31
C PRO A 12 -2.97 -10.48 -2.13
N GLU A 13 -3.83 -11.33 -1.54
CA GLU A 13 -4.98 -11.92 -2.22
C GLU A 13 -6.11 -10.90 -2.43
N ASP A 14 -6.77 -10.88 -3.59
CA ASP A 14 -7.84 -9.91 -3.92
C ASP A 14 -9.06 -9.92 -2.96
N ASP A 15 -9.23 -10.96 -2.13
CA ASP A 15 -10.28 -11.07 -1.10
C ASP A 15 -9.83 -10.58 0.29
N ASP A 16 -8.62 -10.02 0.38
CA ASP A 16 -8.11 -9.45 1.63
C ASP A 16 -8.90 -8.16 1.96
N PRO A 17 -9.56 -8.10 3.13
CA PRO A 17 -10.36 -6.94 3.54
C PRO A 17 -9.54 -5.65 3.63
N ASP A 18 -8.22 -5.73 3.83
CA ASP A 18 -7.32 -4.58 3.90
C ASP A 18 -6.91 -4.05 2.51
N LEU A 19 -7.14 -4.80 1.43
CA LEU A 19 -6.86 -4.39 0.04
C LEU A 19 -7.98 -3.58 -0.63
N ASN A 20 -9.01 -3.17 0.11
CA ASN A 20 -10.14 -2.42 -0.43
C ASN A 20 -9.76 -0.99 -0.91
N GLU A 21 -10.70 -0.27 -1.53
CA GLU A 21 -10.51 1.12 -2.03
C GLU A 21 -10.15 2.16 -0.93
N SER A 22 -10.22 1.77 0.34
CA SER A 22 -9.77 2.56 1.49
C SER A 22 -8.38 2.18 1.98
N ALA A 23 -7.65 1.32 1.26
CA ALA A 23 -6.22 1.10 1.42
C ALA A 23 -5.49 2.42 1.12
N LEU A 24 -5.44 3.28 2.13
CA LEU A 24 -4.70 4.53 2.08
C LEU A 24 -3.23 4.16 1.86
N SER A 25 -2.62 4.80 0.88
CA SER A 25 -1.17 4.76 0.75
C SER A 25 -0.53 5.22 2.06
N GLY A 26 0.66 4.71 2.40
CA GLY A 26 1.36 5.13 3.61
C GLY A 26 1.50 6.65 3.72
N ARG A 27 1.60 7.35 2.59
CA ARG A 27 1.57 8.81 2.50
C ARG A 27 0.26 9.41 3.02
N GLU A 28 -0.89 8.89 2.59
CA GLU A 28 -2.20 9.39 3.01
C GLU A 28 -2.47 9.13 4.51
N LEU A 29 -2.00 8.00 5.04
CA LEU A 29 -2.05 7.71 6.48
C LEU A 29 -1.23 8.73 7.29
N ILE A 30 -0.03 9.08 6.82
CA ILE A 30 0.83 10.07 7.46
C ILE A 30 0.17 11.44 7.50
N VAL A 31 -0.44 11.88 6.39
CA VAL A 31 -1.17 13.16 6.31
C VAL A 31 -2.36 13.18 7.27
N ARG A 32 -3.17 12.12 7.26
CA ARG A 32 -4.41 12.06 8.03
C ARG A 32 -4.16 11.94 9.53
N GLU A 33 -3.31 11.00 9.97
CA GLU A 33 -3.23 10.65 11.39
C GLU A 33 -2.21 11.43 12.19
N LEU A 34 -1.19 11.99 11.53
CA LEU A 34 -0.21 12.85 12.18
C LEU A 34 -0.48 14.35 11.93
N GLY A 35 -1.54 14.68 11.17
CA GLY A 35 -1.83 16.06 10.75
C GLY A 35 -0.72 16.65 9.89
N ALA A 36 0.04 15.81 9.19
CA ALA A 36 1.14 16.23 8.35
C ALA A 36 0.63 16.91 7.07
N THR A 37 1.48 17.73 6.44
CA THR A 37 1.17 18.38 5.15
C THR A 37 2.32 18.18 4.18
N VAL A 38 2.00 18.03 2.90
CA VAL A 38 2.99 17.91 1.82
C VAL A 38 3.38 19.32 1.40
N VAL A 39 4.67 19.63 1.54
CA VAL A 39 5.21 20.93 1.13
C VAL A 39 5.63 20.90 -0.34
N GLU A 40 6.30 19.83 -0.75
CA GLU A 40 6.78 19.63 -2.10
C GLU A 40 6.83 18.13 -2.41
N GLU A 41 6.48 17.76 -3.64
CA GLU A 41 6.58 16.39 -4.14
C GLU A 41 7.59 16.35 -5.28
N ILE A 42 8.68 15.62 -5.06
CA ILE A 42 9.77 15.47 -6.03
C ILE A 42 9.61 14.10 -6.67
N VAL A 43 9.31 14.08 -7.96
CA VAL A 43 9.21 12.85 -8.75
C VAL A 43 10.61 12.51 -9.26
N ASN A 44 11.13 11.35 -8.86
CA ASN A 44 12.38 10.84 -9.42
C ASN A 44 12.04 10.07 -10.69
N GLU A 45 12.58 10.51 -11.83
CA GLU A 45 12.50 9.79 -13.11
C GLU A 45 13.48 8.62 -13.19
#